data_AF-A0A822AWZ4-F1
#
_entry.id   AF-A0A822AWZ4-F1
#
_cell.length_a   1.000
_cell.length_b   1.000
_cell.length_c   1.000
_cell.angle_alpha   90.00
_cell.angle_beta   90.00
_cell.angle_gamma   90.00
#
_symmetry.space_group_name_H-M   'P 1'
#
loop_
_entity.id
_entity.type
_entity.pdbx_description
1 polymer ?
#
loop_
_entity_poly.entity_id
_entity_poly.type
_entity_poly.pdbx_seq_one_letter_code
_entity_poly.pdbx_strand_id
1 'polypeptide(L)'
;KQGECIKINTLFPSRTDDEQQTRGGVVLLKLKTKTSIIDTLTTTANFSITYEDRLGNKCEEKQSIYIHMKNEINYTNTGIQKAILLVNYVTLLKEWINHEREHKYNEKKNLLDLKETNTEKLSPWERQSTELIISKQYREQFKTFLTYFESEMAQIQDKDLEQEVKLLSKLINYEH
;
A
#
# COMPACT_ATOMS: atom_id res chain seq x y z
N LYS A 1 19.22 25.51 -0.33
CA LYS A 1 19.88 24.35 0.31
C LYS A 1 19.46 23.10 -0.44
N GLN A 2 20.38 22.40 -1.07
CA GLN A 2 20.17 21.03 -1.52
C GLN A 2 20.11 20.16 -0.26
N GLY A 3 19.09 19.30 -0.15
CA GLY A 3 18.96 18.35 0.94
C GLY A 3 18.72 16.97 0.34
N GLU A 4 19.40 15.95 0.84
CA GLU A 4 19.10 14.57 0.50
C GLU A 4 17.79 14.19 1.20
N CYS A 5 16.76 13.84 0.43
CA CYS A 5 15.47 13.46 1.00
C CYS A 5 15.43 12.00 1.44
N ILE A 6 16.03 11.10 0.65
CA ILE A 6 15.98 9.65 0.89
C ILE A 6 17.12 8.96 0.14
N LYS A 7 17.64 7.87 0.73
CA LYS A 7 18.57 6.94 0.09
C LYS A 7 17.94 5.55 0.09
N ILE A 8 17.88 4.91 -1.07
CA ILE A 8 17.28 3.59 -1.25
C ILE A 8 18.32 2.67 -1.88
N ASN A 9 18.58 1.54 -1.23
CA ASN A 9 19.38 0.48 -1.82
C ASN A 9 18.42 -0.49 -2.53
N THR A 10 18.48 -0.55 -3.86
CA THR A 10 17.73 -1.53 -4.66
C THR A 10 18.70 -2.58 -5.16
N LEU A 11 18.35 -3.86 -5.03
CA LEU A 11 19.29 -4.95 -5.34
C LEU A 11 19.16 -5.47 -6.77
N PHE A 12 18.00 -5.35 -7.41
CA PHE A 12 17.77 -5.90 -8.74
C PHE A 12 16.65 -5.14 -9.48
N PRO A 13 16.87 -4.65 -10.71
CA PRO A 13 15.77 -4.27 -11.58
C PRO A 13 14.98 -5.53 -11.96
N SER A 14 13.65 -5.42 -11.98
CA SER A 14 12.80 -6.50 -12.47
C SER A 14 13.15 -6.81 -13.92
N ARG A 15 13.06 -8.09 -14.31
CA ARG A 15 13.13 -8.46 -15.73
C ARG A 15 11.99 -7.78 -16.48
N THR A 16 12.33 -7.26 -17.66
CA THR A 16 11.34 -6.90 -18.67
C THR A 16 10.71 -8.18 -19.19
N ASP A 17 9.38 -8.21 -19.31
CA ASP A 17 8.66 -9.34 -19.88
C ASP A 17 8.66 -9.33 -21.41
N ASP A 18 8.04 -10.35 -22.00
CA ASP A 18 7.97 -10.56 -23.45
C ASP A 18 7.23 -9.43 -24.18
N GLU A 19 6.43 -8.63 -23.46
CA GLU A 19 5.70 -7.45 -23.96
C GLU A 19 6.46 -6.14 -23.74
N GLN A 20 7.76 -6.23 -23.40
CA GLN A 20 8.62 -5.08 -23.07
C GLN A 20 8.17 -4.28 -21.84
N GLN A 21 7.32 -4.84 -20.98
CA GLN A 21 6.90 -4.19 -19.74
C GLN A 21 7.87 -4.56 -18.62
N THR A 22 8.27 -3.58 -17.81
CA THR A 22 9.14 -3.80 -16.66
C THR A 22 8.35 -3.55 -15.38
N ARG A 23 8.32 -4.54 -14.48
CA ARG A 23 7.68 -4.38 -13.16
C ARG A 23 8.47 -3.38 -12.32
N GLY A 24 7.98 -2.15 -12.25
CA GLY A 24 8.56 -1.09 -11.44
C GLY A 24 8.16 -1.18 -9.97
N GLY A 25 8.89 -0.44 -9.13
CA GLY A 25 8.49 -0.12 -7.76
C GLY A 25 8.12 1.36 -7.66
N VAL A 26 7.25 1.72 -6.71
CA VAL A 26 6.87 3.11 -6.44
C VAL A 26 7.36 3.51 -5.06
N VAL A 27 7.97 4.69 -4.97
CA VAL A 27 8.39 5.29 -3.70
C VAL A 27 7.54 6.53 -3.46
N LEU A 28 6.76 6.50 -2.37
CA LEU A 28 5.92 7.63 -1.99
C LEU A 28 6.67 8.55 -1.02
N LEU A 29 6.84 9.82 -1.39
CA LEU A 29 7.47 10.84 -0.56
C LEU A 29 6.41 11.82 -0.04
N LYS A 30 6.26 11.89 1.29
CA LYS A 30 5.39 12.88 1.93
C LYS A 30 6.20 14.11 2.31
N LEU A 31 5.91 15.25 1.68
CA LEU A 31 6.55 16.52 2.00
C LEU A 31 5.74 17.29 3.05
N LYS A 32 6.44 17.87 4.03
CA LYS A 32 5.83 18.80 5.00
C LYS A 32 6.23 20.23 4.66
N THR A 33 5.25 21.11 4.62
CA THR A 33 5.47 22.53 4.34
C THR A 33 5.98 23.22 5.60
N LYS A 34 6.92 24.16 5.43
CA LYS A 34 7.48 24.92 6.56
C LYS A 34 6.57 26.07 7.02
N THR A 35 5.61 26.45 6.19
CA THR A 35 4.65 27.53 6.46
C THR A 35 3.24 26.96 6.40
N SER A 36 2.37 27.45 7.28
CA SER A 36 0.93 27.15 7.21
C SER A 36 0.39 27.74 5.91
N ILE A 37 -0.14 26.89 5.05
CA ILE A 37 -0.66 27.29 3.74
C ILE A 37 -2.09 27.77 3.97
N ILE A 38 -2.33 29.06 3.75
CA ILE A 38 -3.65 29.70 3.91
C ILE A 38 -4.42 29.68 2.57
N ASP A 39 -3.71 29.55 1.43
CA ASP A 39 -4.23 29.63 0.05
C ASP A 39 -3.52 28.67 -0.92
N THR A 40 -3.97 28.60 -2.18
CA THR A 40 -3.32 27.80 -3.23
C THR A 40 -1.85 28.20 -3.43
N LEU A 41 -0.92 27.31 -3.10
CA LEU A 41 0.51 27.52 -3.33
C LEU A 41 0.95 26.80 -4.60
N THR A 42 1.53 27.55 -5.53
CA THR A 42 2.24 26.96 -6.67
C THR A 42 3.74 27.04 -6.38
N THR A 43 4.39 25.89 -6.18
CA THR A 43 5.83 25.81 -5.96
C THR A 43 6.46 24.87 -6.97
N THR A 44 7.72 25.12 -7.32
CA THR A 44 8.49 24.19 -8.15
C THR A 44 9.44 23.40 -7.26
N ALA A 45 9.42 22.08 -7.37
CA ALA A 45 10.34 21.20 -6.68
C ALA A 45 11.22 20.48 -7.71
N ASN A 46 12.53 20.53 -7.49
CA ASN A 46 13.51 19.86 -8.35
C ASN A 46 13.97 18.59 -7.64
N PHE A 47 13.76 17.45 -8.29
CA PHE A 47 14.21 16.15 -7.84
C PHE A 47 15.41 15.73 -8.69
N SER A 48 16.42 15.16 -8.03
CA SER A 48 17.51 14.46 -8.69
C SER A 48 17.55 13.04 -8.14
N ILE A 49 17.57 12.06 -9.02
CA ILE A 49 17.79 10.66 -8.69
C ILE A 49 19.18 10.32 -9.19
N THR A 50 20.01 9.80 -8.28
CA THR A 50 21.33 9.28 -8.62
C THR A 50 21.37 7.79 -8.32
N TYR A 51 21.93 7.01 -9.22
CA TYR A 51 22.13 5.58 -9.01
C TYR A 51 23.48 5.14 -9.57
N GLU A 52 24.01 4.05 -9.02
CA GLU A 52 25.25 3.42 -9.45
C GLU A 52 24.92 2.03 -9.97
N ASP A 53 25.37 1.71 -11.18
CA ASP A 53 25.19 0.39 -11.77
C ASP A 53 26.19 -0.62 -11.21
N ARG A 54 26.07 -1.90 -11.61
CA ARG A 54 26.99 -2.96 -11.16
C ARG A 54 28.41 -2.81 -11.67
N LEU A 55 28.63 -1.97 -12.67
CA LEU A 55 29.92 -1.68 -13.26
C LEU A 55 30.57 -0.44 -12.60
N GLY A 56 29.90 0.18 -11.61
CA GLY A 56 30.36 1.38 -10.91
C GLY A 56 30.06 2.69 -11.66
N ASN A 57 29.30 2.64 -12.76
CA ASN A 57 28.92 3.86 -13.48
C ASN A 57 27.82 4.58 -12.71
N LYS A 58 28.04 5.88 -12.49
CA LYS A 58 27.06 6.76 -11.86
C LYS A 58 26.19 7.41 -12.92
N CYS A 59 24.89 7.27 -12.75
CA CYS A 59 23.88 7.94 -13.56
C CYS A 59 23.13 8.95 -12.70
N GLU A 60 22.72 10.06 -13.31
CA GLU A 60 21.90 11.09 -12.68
C GLU A 60 20.75 11.46 -13.60
N GLU A 61 19.54 11.50 -13.05
CA GLU A 61 18.33 11.96 -13.72
C GLU A 61 17.70 13.08 -12.91
N LYS A 62 17.35 14.19 -13.58
CA LYS A 62 16.77 15.38 -12.95
C LYS A 62 15.39 15.65 -13.49
N GLN A 63 14.45 15.93 -12.60
CA GLN A 63 13.09 16.29 -12.97
C GLN A 63 12.59 17.46 -12.11
N SER A 64 12.05 18.47 -12.77
CA SER A 64 11.33 19.57 -12.13
C SER A 64 9.84 19.30 -12.17
N ILE A 65 9.17 19.34 -11.02
CA ILE A 65 7.72 19.20 -10.92
C ILE A 65 7.09 20.46 -10.36
N TYR A 66 5.95 20.84 -10.94
CA TYR A 66 5.10 21.90 -10.42
C TYR A 66 4.13 21.31 -9.41
N ILE A 67 4.23 21.76 -8.17
CA ILE A 67 3.33 21.36 -7.09
C ILE A 67 2.29 22.45 -6.93
N HIS A 68 1.07 22.15 -7.37
CA HIS A 68 -0.11 22.96 -7.11
C HIS A 68 -0.80 22.41 -5.85
N MET A 69 -0.55 23.03 -4.70
CA MET A 69 -1.27 22.67 -3.47
C MET A 69 -2.63 23.33 -3.47
N LYS A 70 -3.64 22.57 -3.92
CA LYS A 70 -5.07 22.81 -3.62
C LYS A 70 -5.48 21.93 -2.43
N ASN A 71 -6.62 22.21 -1.81
CA ASN A 71 -7.22 21.36 -0.76
C ASN A 71 -7.77 20.02 -1.29
N GLU A 72 -7.51 19.70 -2.56
CA GLU A 72 -7.93 18.46 -3.21
C GLU A 72 -6.71 17.59 -3.51
N ILE A 73 -6.89 16.27 -3.41
CA ILE A 73 -5.85 15.31 -3.78
C ILE A 73 -5.73 15.33 -5.31
N ASN A 74 -4.54 15.65 -5.81
CA ASN A 74 -4.24 15.65 -7.24
C ASN A 74 -3.14 14.62 -7.53
N TYR A 75 -3.38 13.77 -8.52
CA TYR A 75 -2.41 12.79 -9.00
C TYR A 75 -1.82 13.26 -10.33
N THR A 76 -0.49 13.31 -10.42
CA THR A 76 0.21 13.73 -11.65
C THR A 76 -0.10 12.80 -12.84
N ASN A 77 -0.36 11.52 -12.58
CA ASN A 77 -0.80 10.54 -13.57
C ASN A 77 -1.61 9.41 -12.91
N THR A 78 -2.29 8.61 -13.74
CA THR A 78 -3.10 7.46 -13.31
C THR A 78 -2.27 6.33 -12.71
N GLY A 79 -0.99 6.20 -13.06
CA GLY A 79 -0.07 5.21 -12.48
C GLY A 79 0.17 5.45 -10.99
N ILE A 80 0.32 6.72 -10.57
CA ILE A 80 0.44 7.10 -9.16
C ILE A 80 -0.87 6.81 -8.41
N GLN A 81 -2.00 7.17 -9.01
CA GLN A 81 -3.33 6.90 -8.45
C GLN A 81 -3.54 5.40 -8.24
N LYS A 82 -3.26 4.58 -9.26
CA LYS A 82 -3.29 3.11 -9.20
C LYS A 82 -2.40 2.56 -8.09
N ALA A 83 -1.17 3.04 -7.98
CA ALA A 83 -0.24 2.58 -6.95
C ALA A 83 -0.76 2.87 -5.54
N ILE A 84 -1.31 4.07 -5.30
CA ILE A 84 -1.88 4.45 -4.01
C ILE A 84 -3.12 3.61 -3.69
N LEU A 85 -4.00 3.41 -4.68
CA LEU A 85 -5.19 2.57 -4.54
C LEU A 85 -4.83 1.14 -4.11
N LEU A 86 -3.86 0.52 -4.79
CA LEU A 86 -3.40 -0.84 -4.47
C LEU A 86 -2.72 -0.92 -3.10
N VAL A 87 -1.96 0.10 -2.70
CA VAL A 87 -1.37 0.16 -1.35
C VAL A 87 -2.47 0.21 -0.29
N ASN A 88 -3.49 1.04 -0.47
CA ASN A 88 -4.62 1.13 0.45
C ASN A 88 -5.39 -0.19 0.54
N TYR A 89 -5.62 -0.85 -0.60
CA TYR A 89 -6.23 -2.18 -0.65
C TYR A 89 -5.43 -3.23 0.14
N VAL A 90 -4.12 -3.33 -0.10
CA VAL A 90 -3.26 -4.27 0.63
C VAL A 90 -3.21 -3.95 2.13
N THR A 91 -3.24 -2.67 2.48
CA THR A 91 -3.24 -2.21 3.88
C THR A 91 -4.51 -2.67 4.58
N LEU A 92 -5.68 -2.45 3.97
CA LEU A 92 -6.97 -2.90 4.48
C LEU A 92 -7.00 -4.42 4.71
N LEU A 93 -6.50 -5.20 3.75
CA LEU A 93 -6.43 -6.66 3.90
C LEU A 93 -5.51 -7.09 5.05
N LYS A 94 -4.36 -6.42 5.23
CA LYS A 94 -3.43 -6.71 6.34
C LYS A 94 -4.06 -6.38 7.69
N GLU A 95 -4.72 -5.23 7.79
CA GLU A 95 -5.42 -4.82 9.01
C GLU A 95 -6.51 -5.83 9.38
N TRP A 96 -7.31 -6.26 8.41
CA TRP A 96 -8.31 -7.32 8.60
C TRP A 96 -7.67 -8.63 9.10
N ILE A 97 -6.64 -9.13 8.41
CA ILE A 97 -5.97 -10.40 8.78
C ILE A 97 -5.43 -10.32 10.21
N ASN A 98 -4.85 -9.19 10.60
CA ASN A 98 -4.33 -9.00 11.94
C ASN A 98 -5.45 -8.97 12.98
N HIS A 99 -6.53 -8.22 12.71
CA HIS A 99 -7.67 -8.12 13.61
C HIS A 99 -8.31 -9.49 13.91
N GLU A 100 -8.60 -10.29 12.87
CA GLU A 100 -9.24 -11.60 13.06
C GLU A 100 -8.33 -12.58 13.81
N ARG A 101 -7.01 -12.48 13.64
CA ARG A 101 -6.04 -13.30 14.37
C ARG A 101 -5.92 -12.88 15.83
N GLU A 102 -5.83 -11.57 16.10
CA GLU A 102 -5.77 -11.04 17.46
C GLU A 102 -7.05 -11.36 18.24
N HIS A 103 -8.21 -11.24 17.61
CA HIS A 103 -9.49 -11.59 18.22
C HIS A 103 -9.53 -13.06 18.66
N LYS A 104 -9.19 -14.00 17.76
CA LYS A 104 -9.15 -15.43 18.09
C LYS A 104 -8.13 -15.78 19.17
N TYR A 105 -6.98 -15.11 19.18
CA TYR A 105 -5.98 -15.30 20.23
C TYR A 105 -6.51 -14.84 21.59
N ASN A 106 -7.12 -13.66 21.65
CA ASN A 106 -7.66 -13.10 22.88
C ASN A 106 -8.89 -13.88 23.38
N GLU A 107 -9.78 -14.34 22.51
CA GLU A 107 -10.89 -15.22 22.89
C GLU A 107 -10.41 -16.52 23.54
N LYS A 108 -9.44 -17.21 22.92
CA LYS A 108 -8.86 -18.43 23.50
C LYS A 108 -8.21 -18.16 24.85
N LYS A 109 -7.49 -17.04 24.98
CA LYS A 109 -6.86 -16.64 26.24
C LYS A 109 -7.89 -16.38 27.35
N ASN A 110 -8.98 -15.67 27.03
CA ASN A 110 -10.04 -15.34 27.98
C ASN A 110 -10.87 -16.57 28.40
N LEU A 111 -11.12 -17.50 27.48
CA LEU A 111 -11.92 -18.72 27.74
C LEU A 111 -11.22 -19.73 28.64
N LEU A 112 -9.88 -19.74 28.66
CA LEU A 112 -9.13 -20.83 29.27
C LEU A 112 -8.43 -20.43 30.60
N ASP A 113 -8.50 -19.17 31.05
CA ASP A 113 -7.82 -18.64 32.26
C ASP A 113 -6.38 -19.18 32.43
N LEU A 114 -5.68 -19.40 31.30
CA LEU A 114 -4.43 -20.14 31.27
C LEU A 114 -3.33 -19.23 31.78
N LYS A 115 -2.90 -19.46 33.03
CA LYS A 115 -1.49 -19.28 33.37
C LYS A 115 -0.67 -20.09 32.39
N GLU A 116 0.07 -19.39 31.52
CA GLU A 116 1.13 -19.88 30.63
C GLU A 116 1.13 -21.41 30.48
N THR A 117 0.13 -21.96 29.80
CA THR A 117 0.20 -23.39 29.51
C THR A 117 1.23 -23.59 28.42
N ASN A 118 2.06 -24.62 28.62
CA ASN A 118 3.08 -25.13 27.73
C ASN A 118 2.51 -25.42 26.33
N THR A 119 2.23 -24.39 25.56
CA THR A 119 2.21 -24.49 24.10
C THR A 119 3.66 -24.72 23.73
N GLU A 120 3.98 -25.92 23.26
CA GLU A 120 5.24 -26.18 22.57
C GLU A 120 5.56 -24.96 21.72
N LYS A 121 6.70 -24.31 22.01
CA LYS A 121 7.09 -23.04 21.39
C LYS A 121 7.27 -23.29 19.90
N LEU A 122 6.18 -23.17 19.15
CA LEU A 122 6.21 -23.06 17.70
C LEU A 122 7.24 -22.00 17.36
N SER A 123 8.07 -22.28 16.36
CA SER A 123 9.06 -21.30 15.94
C SER A 123 8.34 -19.99 15.57
N PRO A 124 9.00 -18.82 15.64
CA PRO A 124 8.40 -17.55 15.21
C PRO A 124 7.85 -17.56 13.77
N TRP A 125 8.22 -18.57 12.98
CA TRP A 125 7.88 -18.78 11.58
C TRP A 125 6.73 -19.78 11.36
N GLU A 126 6.37 -20.58 12.38
CA GLU A 126 5.27 -21.55 12.28
C GLU A 126 3.93 -20.88 12.55
N ARG A 127 3.14 -20.72 11.49
CA ARG A 127 1.80 -20.15 11.55
C ARG A 127 0.76 -21.27 11.48
N GLN A 128 -0.08 -21.37 12.51
CA GLN A 128 -1.23 -22.28 12.48
C GLN A 128 -2.26 -21.80 11.45
N SER A 129 -2.89 -22.75 10.77
CA SER A 129 -4.02 -22.46 9.88
C SER A 129 -5.22 -22.04 10.72
N THR A 130 -5.72 -20.85 10.45
CA THR A 130 -6.89 -20.28 11.13
C THR A 130 -8.02 -20.21 10.12
N GLU A 131 -9.22 -20.67 10.51
CA GLU A 131 -10.40 -20.54 9.66
C GLU A 131 -10.64 -19.08 9.25
N LEU A 132 -11.04 -18.91 7.99
CA LEU A 132 -11.40 -17.63 7.41
C LEU A 132 -12.68 -17.11 8.08
N ILE A 133 -12.57 -15.99 8.78
CA ILE A 133 -13.68 -15.28 9.42
C ILE A 133 -13.61 -13.82 9.01
N ILE A 134 -14.79 -13.22 8.84
CA ILE A 134 -14.92 -11.80 8.49
C ILE A 134 -15.91 -11.20 9.47
N SER A 135 -15.39 -10.44 10.43
CA SER A 135 -16.23 -9.70 11.38
C SER A 135 -17.14 -8.71 10.66
N LYS A 136 -18.28 -8.40 11.30
CA LYS A 136 -19.25 -7.44 10.77
C LYS A 136 -18.62 -6.07 10.48
N GLN A 137 -17.70 -5.63 11.34
CA GLN A 137 -16.96 -4.37 11.15
C GLN A 137 -16.17 -4.37 9.84
N TYR A 138 -15.36 -5.41 9.59
CA TYR A 138 -14.56 -5.48 8.36
C TYR A 138 -15.41 -5.69 7.11
N ARG A 139 -16.58 -6.36 7.23
CA ARG A 139 -17.52 -6.45 6.11
C ARG A 139 -18.01 -5.06 5.65
N GLU A 140 -18.34 -4.18 6.60
CA GLU A 140 -18.75 -2.81 6.27
C GLU A 140 -17.57 -1.95 5.76
N GLN A 141 -16.37 -2.14 6.30
CA GLN A 141 -15.17 -1.50 5.75
C GLN A 141 -14.90 -1.95 4.32
N PHE A 142 -15.03 -3.24 4.01
CA PHE A 142 -14.87 -3.75 2.64
C PHE A 142 -15.92 -3.17 1.68
N LYS A 143 -17.19 -3.05 2.08
CA LYS A 143 -18.22 -2.40 1.24
C LYS A 143 -17.90 -0.93 0.95
N THR A 144 -17.49 -0.20 1.98
CA THR A 144 -17.12 1.21 1.86
C THR A 144 -15.92 1.36 0.93
N PHE A 145 -14.90 0.54 1.13
CA PHE A 145 -13.70 0.53 0.30
C PHE A 145 -13.98 0.06 -1.13
N LEU A 146 -14.87 -0.90 -1.34
CA LEU A 146 -15.27 -1.37 -2.68
C LEU A 146 -15.88 -0.23 -3.50
N THR A 147 -16.79 0.54 -2.90
CA THR A 147 -17.40 1.71 -3.55
C THR A 147 -16.34 2.74 -3.95
N TYR A 148 -15.41 3.03 -3.04
CA TYR A 148 -14.27 3.91 -3.33
C TYR A 148 -13.40 3.34 -4.46
N PHE A 149 -13.05 2.05 -4.41
CA PHE A 149 -12.19 1.39 -5.38
C PHE A 149 -12.79 1.39 -6.79
N GLU A 150 -14.09 1.14 -6.92
CA GLU A 150 -14.80 1.21 -8.20
C GLU A 150 -14.78 2.62 -8.80
N SER A 151 -14.93 3.66 -7.95
CA SER A 151 -14.87 5.05 -8.39
C SER A 151 -13.48 5.45 -8.92
N GLU A 152 -12.42 4.96 -8.29
CA GLU A 152 -11.04 5.17 -8.72
C GLU A 152 -10.73 4.36 -9.98
N MET A 153 -11.20 3.10 -10.06
CA MET A 153 -11.03 2.23 -11.23
C MET A 153 -11.65 2.84 -12.49
N ALA A 154 -12.82 3.50 -12.36
CA ALA A 154 -13.46 4.20 -13.47
C ALA A 154 -12.60 5.36 -14.03
N GLN A 155 -11.79 6.01 -13.18
CA GLN A 155 -10.86 7.07 -13.59
C GLN A 155 -9.56 6.50 -14.18
N ILE A 156 -9.04 5.41 -13.60
CA ILE A 156 -7.78 4.77 -14.03
C ILE A 156 -7.94 4.02 -15.36
N GLN A 157 -9.14 3.48 -15.64
CA GLN A 157 -9.48 2.71 -16.85
C GLN A 157 -8.62 1.45 -17.07
N ASP A 158 -8.19 0.83 -15.99
CA ASP A 158 -7.37 -0.38 -16.01
C ASP A 158 -8.20 -1.62 -15.65
N LYS A 159 -8.27 -2.57 -16.57
CA LYS A 159 -9.08 -3.79 -16.44
C LYS A 159 -8.49 -4.79 -15.46
N ASP A 160 -7.18 -4.74 -15.20
CA ASP A 160 -6.54 -5.68 -14.28
C ASP A 160 -7.06 -5.47 -12.84
N LEU A 161 -7.54 -4.26 -12.53
CA LEU A 161 -8.12 -3.91 -11.22
C LEU A 161 -9.43 -4.65 -10.90
N GLU A 162 -10.07 -5.29 -11.89
CA GLU A 162 -11.27 -6.08 -11.66
C GLU A 162 -11.03 -7.27 -10.72
N GLN A 163 -9.80 -7.79 -10.64
CA GLN A 163 -9.50 -8.92 -9.76
C GLN A 163 -9.67 -8.55 -8.28
N GLU A 164 -9.28 -7.33 -7.87
CA GLU A 164 -9.44 -6.85 -6.50
C GLU A 164 -10.93 -6.63 -6.17
N VAL A 165 -11.70 -6.07 -7.11
CA VAL A 165 -13.17 -5.90 -6.98
C VAL A 165 -13.85 -7.26 -6.78
N LYS A 166 -13.48 -8.27 -7.59
CA LYS A 166 -14.00 -9.64 -7.49
C LYS A 166 -13.64 -10.27 -6.13
N LEU A 167 -12.41 -10.08 -5.64
CA LEU A 167 -11.99 -10.59 -4.35
C LEU A 167 -12.75 -9.93 -3.19
N LEU A 168 -12.85 -8.60 -3.16
CA LEU A 168 -13.59 -7.87 -2.14
C LEU A 168 -15.05 -8.28 -2.12
N SER A 169 -15.69 -8.41 -3.28
CA SER A 169 -17.06 -8.89 -3.41
C SER A 169 -17.22 -10.31 -2.83
N LYS A 170 -16.25 -11.20 -3.10
CA LYS A 170 -16.24 -12.55 -2.54
C LYS A 170 -16.12 -12.53 -1.01
N LEU A 171 -15.27 -11.67 -0.46
CA LEU A 171 -15.13 -11.50 0.99
C LEU A 171 -16.40 -10.91 1.62
N ILE A 172 -17.03 -9.92 0.99
CA ILE A 172 -18.26 -9.29 1.48
C ILE A 172 -19.44 -10.27 1.51
N ASN A 173 -19.48 -11.23 0.59
CA ASN A 173 -20.55 -12.24 0.49
C ASN A 173 -20.16 -13.59 1.11
N TYR A 174 -18.98 -13.68 1.74
CA TYR A 174 -18.56 -14.91 2.39
C TYR A 174 -19.42 -15.15 3.63
N GLU A 175 -20.12 -16.27 3.65
CA GLU A 175 -20.82 -16.79 4.82
C GLU A 175 -20.07 -18.04 5.29
N HIS A 176 -19.86 -18.15 6.61
CA HIS A 176 -19.24 -19.31 7.25
C HIS A 176 -20.31 -20.37 7.50
#